data_AF-A0AAN8LKQ3-F1
#
_entry.id   AF-A0AAN8LKQ3-F1
#
_cell.length_a   1.000
_cell.length_b   1.000
_cell.length_c   1.000
_cell.angle_alpha   90.00
_cell.angle_beta   90.00
_cell.angle_gamma   90.00
#
_symmetry.space_group_name_H-M   'P 1'
#
loop_
_entity.id
_entity.type
_entity.pdbx_description
1 polymer ?
#
loop_
_entity_poly.entity_id
_entity_poly.type
_entity_poly.pdbx_seq_one_letter_code
_entity_poly.pdbx_strand_id
1 'polypeptide(L)'
;MPRYAQMVMGPAGSGKSTYCSTLIHHAEAINRSVQVVNLDPAAEYFDYPVMADIRELIMVDDVMEDESLRFGPNGGLVFCMEYFANNFDWLEESLGQV
;
A
#
# COMPACT_ATOMS: atom_id res chain seq x y z
N MET A 1 17.19 16.97 7.83
CA MET A 1 16.00 17.58 7.21
C MET A 1 14.77 16.85 7.74
N PRO A 2 13.67 17.54 8.05
CA PRO A 2 12.44 16.87 8.46
C PRO A 2 11.91 16.00 7.31
N ARG A 3 11.34 14.83 7.67
CA ARG A 3 10.66 13.97 6.71
C ARG A 3 9.19 14.39 6.62
N TYR A 4 8.62 14.28 5.43
CA TYR A 4 7.20 14.56 5.18
C TYR A 4 6.54 13.27 4.67
N ALA A 5 5.30 13.06 5.08
CA ALA A 5 4.46 11.97 4.59
C ALA A 5 3.17 12.54 4.02
N GLN A 6 2.69 11.93 2.95
CA GLN A 6 1.40 12.23 2.34
C GLN A 6 0.60 10.94 2.25
N MET A 7 -0.58 10.93 2.85
CA MET A 7 -1.53 9.82 2.68
C MET A 7 -2.44 10.12 1.48
N VAL A 8 -2.42 9.25 0.48
CA VAL A 8 -3.24 9.38 -0.73
C VAL A 8 -4.50 8.53 -0.57
N MET A 9 -5.66 9.17 -0.45
CA MET A 9 -6.95 8.51 -0.23
C MET A 9 -7.97 8.92 -1.29
N GLY A 10 -8.92 8.02 -1.58
CA GLY A 10 -9.98 8.24 -2.57
C GLY A 10 -10.67 6.94 -2.97
N PRO A 11 -11.87 7.00 -3.56
CA PRO A 11 -12.62 5.81 -3.97
C PRO A 11 -11.86 4.98 -5.02
N ALA A 12 -12.29 3.73 -5.22
CA ALA A 12 -11.76 2.90 -6.31
C ALA A 12 -11.93 3.62 -7.66
N GLY A 13 -10.90 3.56 -8.50
CA GLY A 13 -10.89 4.24 -9.79
C GLY A 13 -10.64 5.76 -9.76
N SER A 14 -10.42 6.39 -8.59
CA SER A 14 -10.15 7.83 -8.51
C SER A 14 -8.75 8.27 -8.98
N GLY A 15 -7.91 7.34 -9.44
CA GLY A 15 -6.57 7.63 -9.96
C GLY A 15 -5.45 7.72 -8.91
N LYS A 16 -5.60 7.09 -7.73
CA LYS A 16 -4.59 7.11 -6.65
C LYS A 16 -3.20 6.63 -7.10
N SER A 17 -3.12 5.47 -7.73
CA SER A 17 -1.84 4.92 -8.22
C SER A 17 -1.26 5.77 -9.34
N THR A 18 -2.08 6.28 -10.26
CA THR A 18 -1.66 7.22 -11.32
C THR A 18 -1.11 8.52 -10.73
N TYR A 19 -1.70 9.02 -9.66
CA TYR A 19 -1.19 10.18 -8.93
C TYR A 19 0.20 9.89 -8.34
N CYS A 20 0.39 8.73 -7.68
CA CYS A 20 1.69 8.33 -7.15
C CYS A 20 2.77 8.22 -8.24
N SER A 21 2.45 7.58 -9.37
CA SER A 21 3.33 7.49 -10.56
C SER A 21 3.76 8.88 -11.03
N THR A 22 2.81 9.80 -11.19
CA THR A 22 3.08 11.18 -11.64
C THR A 22 3.91 11.95 -10.61
N LEU A 23 3.65 11.76 -9.32
CA LEU A 23 4.37 12.44 -8.24
C LEU A 23 5.83 12.00 -8.17
N ILE A 24 6.13 10.71 -8.35
CA ILE A 24 7.50 10.20 -8.43
C ILE A 24 8.24 10.86 -9.59
N HIS A 25 7.68 10.80 -10.80
CA HIS A 25 8.31 11.41 -11.98
C HIS A 25 8.52 12.93 -11.84
N HIS A 26 7.55 13.62 -11.23
CA HIS A 26 7.69 15.04 -10.94
C HIS A 26 8.81 15.32 -9.93
N ALA A 27 8.90 14.53 -8.85
CA ALA A 27 9.93 14.66 -7.84
C ALA A 27 11.33 14.41 -8.41
N GLU A 28 11.49 13.37 -9.23
CA GLU A 28 12.73 13.07 -9.96
C GLU A 28 13.16 14.24 -10.84
N ALA A 29 12.23 14.83 -11.60
CA ALA A 29 12.51 15.98 -12.48
C ALA A 29 13.01 17.22 -11.73
N ILE A 30 12.68 17.37 -10.44
CA ILE A 30 13.13 18.49 -9.59
C ILE A 30 14.25 18.08 -8.60
N ASN A 31 14.90 16.92 -8.82
CA ASN A 31 15.95 16.37 -7.96
C ASN A 31 15.51 16.18 -6.49
N ARG A 32 14.27 15.72 -6.29
CA ARG A 32 13.76 15.30 -4.97
C ARG A 32 13.51 13.80 -4.95
N SER A 33 13.91 13.17 -3.86
CA SER A 33 13.60 11.76 -3.60
C SER A 33 12.25 11.63 -2.92
N VAL A 34 11.41 10.74 -3.45
CA VAL A 34 10.13 10.32 -2.87
C VAL A 34 10.12 8.80 -2.86
N GLN A 35 9.58 8.23 -1.79
CA GLN A 35 9.38 6.80 -1.63
C GLN A 35 7.88 6.55 -1.53
N VAL A 36 7.37 5.54 -2.21
CA VAL A 36 5.96 5.17 -2.15
C VAL A 36 5.79 3.88 -1.36
N VAL A 37 4.82 3.87 -0.47
CA VAL A 37 4.40 2.69 0.29
C VAL A 37 3.01 2.29 -0.20
N ASN A 38 2.84 1.03 -0.61
CA ASN A 38 1.53 0.50 -0.94
C ASN A 38 0.87 -0.05 0.33
N LEU A 39 -0.33 0.46 0.64
CA LEU A 39 -1.20 -0.01 1.73
C LEU A 39 -2.53 -0.57 1.21
N ASP A 40 -2.67 -0.79 -0.10
CA ASP A 40 -3.84 -1.39 -0.72
C ASP A 40 -3.59 -2.90 -0.97
N PRO A 41 -4.22 -3.81 -0.19
CA PRO A 41 -4.03 -5.26 -0.32
C PRO A 41 -4.72 -5.86 -1.55
N ALA A 42 -5.52 -5.06 -2.28
CA ALA A 42 -6.19 -5.45 -3.52
C ALA A 42 -5.55 -4.81 -4.77
N ALA A 43 -4.39 -4.17 -4.63
CA ALA A 43 -3.69 -3.60 -5.77
C ALA A 43 -3.15 -4.70 -6.70
N GLU A 44 -3.37 -4.55 -8.00
CA GLU A 44 -2.90 -5.51 -9.01
C GLU A 44 -1.47 -5.18 -9.49
N TYR A 45 -1.27 -3.96 -10.01
CA TYR A 45 -0.05 -3.59 -10.71
C TYR A 45 0.39 -2.15 -10.41
N PHE A 46 1.71 -1.95 -10.31
CA PHE A 46 2.36 -0.64 -10.23
C PHE A 46 3.40 -0.51 -11.34
N ASP A 47 3.45 0.64 -12.00
CA ASP A 47 4.44 1.00 -13.02
C ASP A 47 5.63 1.79 -12.45
N TYR A 48 5.75 1.88 -11.12
CA TYR A 48 6.77 2.62 -10.39
C TYR A 48 7.29 1.81 -9.19
N PRO A 49 8.51 2.13 -8.69
CA PRO A 49 9.06 1.45 -7.52
C PRO A 49 8.25 1.73 -6.26
N VAL A 50 7.94 0.66 -5.52
CA VAL A 50 7.29 0.69 -4.21
C VAL A 50 8.32 0.24 -3.18
N MET A 51 8.49 1.03 -2.11
CA MET A 51 9.44 0.80 -1.02
C MET A 51 9.01 -0.33 -0.10
N ALA A 52 7.71 -0.36 0.22
CA ALA A 52 7.09 -1.35 1.07
C ALA A 52 5.69 -1.63 0.54
N ASP A 53 5.34 -2.91 0.43
CA ASP A 53 4.09 -3.35 -0.18
C ASP A 53 3.33 -4.26 0.77
N ILE A 54 2.16 -3.83 1.25
CA ILE A 54 1.33 -4.60 2.18
C ILE A 54 1.01 -6.00 1.67
N ARG A 55 1.07 -6.23 0.35
CA ARG A 55 0.85 -7.53 -0.27
C ARG A 55 1.91 -8.57 0.13
N GLU A 56 3.07 -8.14 0.60
CA GLU A 56 4.09 -9.04 1.20
C GLU A 56 3.69 -9.52 2.60
N LEU A 57 2.81 -8.79 3.28
CA LEU A 57 2.25 -9.15 4.57
C LEU A 57 0.93 -9.92 4.42
N ILE A 58 0.01 -9.42 3.60
CA ILE A 58 -1.30 -10.02 3.34
C ILE A 58 -1.91 -9.53 2.02
N MET A 59 -2.42 -10.45 1.20
CA MET A 59 -3.15 -10.15 -0.03
C MET A 59 -4.64 -10.47 0.12
N VAL A 60 -5.50 -9.66 -0.51
CA VAL A 60 -6.96 -9.90 -0.44
C VAL A 60 -7.37 -11.21 -1.11
N ASP A 61 -6.68 -11.60 -2.18
CA ASP A 61 -6.98 -12.81 -2.95
C ASP A 61 -6.73 -14.06 -2.09
N ASP A 62 -5.60 -14.13 -1.38
CA ASP A 62 -5.28 -15.23 -0.46
C ASP A 62 -6.34 -15.38 0.64
N VAL A 63 -6.83 -14.26 1.17
CA VAL A 63 -7.87 -14.24 2.21
C VAL A 63 -9.23 -14.69 1.68
N MET A 64 -9.53 -14.37 0.42
CA MET A 64 -10.78 -14.77 -0.24
C MET A 64 -10.77 -16.22 -0.69
N GLU A 65 -9.61 -16.78 -1.03
CA GLU A 65 -9.43 -18.18 -1.41
C GLU A 65 -9.42 -19.14 -0.21
N ASP A 66 -9.23 -18.63 1.01
CA ASP A 66 -9.30 -19.43 2.24
C ASP A 66 -10.74 -19.91 2.52
N GLU A 67 -10.97 -21.20 2.25
CA GLU A 67 -12.26 -21.88 2.46
C GLU A 67 -12.73 -21.88 3.93
N SER A 68 -11.83 -21.67 4.89
CA SER A 68 -12.18 -21.60 6.32
C SER A 68 -12.77 -20.23 6.72
N LEU A 69 -12.36 -19.17 6.03
CA LEU A 69 -12.78 -17.80 6.30
C LEU A 69 -14.09 -17.44 5.55
N ARG A 70 -14.24 -17.93 4.31
CA ARG A 70 -15.44 -17.73 3.48
C ARG A 70 -15.84 -16.26 3.32
N PHE A 71 -14.86 -15.37 3.22
CA PHE A 71 -15.11 -13.95 3.04
C PHE A 71 -15.45 -13.61 1.60
N GLY A 72 -16.37 -12.65 1.42
CA GLY A 72 -16.54 -11.95 0.15
C GLY A 72 -15.53 -10.81 0.00
N PRO A 73 -15.48 -10.11 -1.15
CA PRO A 73 -14.46 -9.11 -1.46
C PRO A 73 -14.27 -8.03 -0.39
N ASN A 74 -15.39 -7.46 0.10
CA ASN A 74 -15.32 -6.42 1.14
C ASN A 74 -14.93 -7.00 2.52
N GLY A 75 -15.33 -8.24 2.81
CA GLY A 75 -14.95 -8.91 4.05
C GLY A 75 -13.45 -9.22 4.07
N GLY A 76 -12.90 -9.68 2.95
CA GLY A 76 -11.47 -9.89 2.78
C GLY A 76 -10.66 -8.62 2.97
N LEU A 77 -11.12 -7.49 2.41
CA LEU A 77 -10.49 -6.18 2.61
C LEU A 77 -10.46 -5.76 4.09
N VAL A 78 -11.58 -5.89 4.81
CA VAL A 78 -11.64 -5.55 6.24
C VAL A 78 -10.68 -6.44 7.03
N PHE A 79 -10.66 -7.74 6.75
CA PHE A 79 -9.73 -8.67 7.39
C PHE A 79 -8.27 -8.31 7.12
N CYS A 80 -7.91 -7.97 5.89
CA CYS A 80 -6.55 -7.52 5.54
C CYS A 80 -6.14 -6.30 6.37
N MET A 81 -7.05 -5.33 6.53
CA MET A 81 -6.79 -4.13 7.32
C MET A 81 -6.67 -4.43 8.83
N GLU A 82 -7.46 -5.37 9.36
CA GLU A 82 -7.33 -5.84 10.75
C GLU A 82 -6.01 -6.58 10.97
N TYR A 83 -5.61 -7.45 10.05
CA TYR A 83 -4.34 -8.17 10.10
C TYR A 83 -3.16 -7.19 10.04
N PHE A 84 -3.21 -6.21 9.15
CA PHE A 84 -2.21 -5.14 9.07
C PHE A 84 -2.12 -4.33 10.36
N ALA A 85 -3.26 -3.95 10.96
CA ALA A 85 -3.27 -3.22 12.22
C ALA A 85 -2.69 -4.03 13.39
N ASN A 86 -2.87 -5.36 13.39
CA ASN A 86 -2.30 -6.26 14.39
C ASN A 86 -0.81 -6.55 14.19
N ASN A 87 -0.28 -6.31 12.98
CA ASN A 87 1.12 -6.49 12.62
C ASN A 87 1.73 -5.15 12.14
N PHE A 88 1.39 -4.06 12.82
CA PHE A 88 1.82 -2.72 12.42
C PHE A 88 3.34 -2.53 12.49
N ASP A 89 4.01 -3.33 13.32
CA ASP A 89 5.46 -3.47 13.40
C ASP A 89 6.09 -3.80 12.04
N TRP A 90 5.41 -4.56 11.17
CA TRP A 90 5.88 -4.79 9.80
C TRP A 90 6.13 -3.49 9.04
N LEU A 91 5.25 -2.48 9.21
CA LEU A 91 5.42 -1.19 8.54
C LEU A 91 6.58 -0.40 9.17
N GLU A 92 6.72 -0.45 10.50
CA GLU A 92 7.84 0.21 11.20
C GLU A 92 9.19 -0.36 10.75
N GLU A 93 9.29 -1.68 10.62
CA GLU A 93 10.49 -2.37 10.13
C GLU A 93 10.75 -2.06 8.65
N SER A 94 9.70 -2.05 7.82
CA SER A 94 9.79 -1.75 6.39
C SER A 94 10.24 -0.31 6.12
N LEU A 95 9.84 0.63 6.96
CA LEU A 95 10.31 2.02 6.91
C LEU A 95 11.72 2.18 7.50
N GLY A 96 12.18 1.20 8.28
CA GLY A 96 13.47 1.15 8.96
C GLY A 96 13.56 2.12 10.15
N GLN A 97 14.70 2.08 10.86
CA GLN A 97 15.04 3.16 11.79
C GLN A 97 15.29 4.44 10.99
N VAL A 98 14.32 5.34 11.10
CA VAL A 98 14.28 6.65 10.45
C VAL A 98 14.99 7.71 11.28
#